data_AF-A0A3A9SF18-F1
#
_entry.id   AF-A0A3A9SF18-F1
#
_cell.length_a   1.000
_cell.length_b   1.000
_cell.length_c   1.000
_cell.angle_alpha   90.00
_cell.angle_beta   90.00
_cell.angle_gamma   90.00
#
_symmetry.space_group_name_H-M   'P 1'
#
loop_
_entity.id
_entity.type
_entity.pdbx_description
1 polymer ?
#
loop_
_entity_poly.entity_id
_entity_poly.type
_entity_poly.pdbx_seq_one_letter_code
_entity_poly.pdbx_strand_id
1 'polypeptide(L)'
;MQASSVASSDHEITVDDQLMTFYNTREQWEIVDGQYDNGAEGIEFTGGYSYAVTDIDEDGNLEILMSGVAGTGHYSTNVFYEFSGIDKIEKMDTSGFGIDESEPDISEDYLAGFVDYQGETRYLFKDFQGYGAGCGRINYYSVSVKENSFSTNLIGFVVYYDDSTSYYDKEGKLISLNSFNIELNGAFREEKFKSIFRFSNITPDNLRASYDGISEYKDHTLDDFKIKSTSDLNEELSDGGSITVDDSVLDYSDIDPQTKNMYKAFLENETDAIIMSSCIDTTNDKWFSTAFSEGKKCSIKEIKSKCAESVSVPYGDKTIGRYMDCGMDGNYEFLVEMNVPNNCKTYIVLKAINDKIYICYVGDEMERKAIYFKENGVLGYMVNANGTLHYGNDYFIDADGVCHFYEYYGIDAIHDGALCSDYPDSVLVSNNVDSLSFSFTSFSEDESSPTYLHDMVISTDDGYIDRNDENEELFAEAERIFADKGYNVLSDEEAEEKLQEGRERAGLKQEIYDAEVAYYY
;
A
#
# COMPACT_ATOMS: atom_id res chain seq x y z
N MET A 1 -65.19 36.64 46.18
CA MET A 1 -64.85 36.12 44.85
C MET A 1 -63.72 36.98 44.31
N GLN A 2 -62.50 36.47 44.41
CA GLN A 2 -61.37 36.92 43.61
C GLN A 2 -60.76 35.66 43.05
N ALA A 3 -60.69 35.62 41.72
CA ALA A 3 -60.10 34.53 40.97
C ALA A 3 -58.61 34.47 41.29
N SER A 4 -58.14 33.29 41.69
CA SER A 4 -56.72 32.92 41.61
C SER A 4 -56.58 32.06 40.37
N SER A 5 -56.05 32.67 39.32
CA SER A 5 -55.52 32.00 38.14
C SER A 5 -54.45 31.00 38.58
N VAL A 6 -54.68 29.71 38.37
CA VAL A 6 -53.58 28.76 38.24
C VAL A 6 -53.19 28.80 36.78
N ALA A 7 -52.12 29.52 36.48
CA ALA A 7 -51.44 29.46 35.20
C ALA A 7 -51.04 27.99 34.96
N SER A 8 -51.44 27.42 33.83
CA SER A 8 -50.66 26.33 33.26
C SER A 8 -49.33 26.96 32.88
N SER A 9 -48.28 26.65 33.64
CA SER A 9 -46.93 26.94 33.18
C SER A 9 -46.71 26.11 31.93
N ASP A 10 -46.68 26.75 30.77
CA ASP A 10 -46.06 26.19 29.57
C ASP A 10 -44.63 25.81 29.98
N HIS A 11 -44.41 24.53 30.25
CA HIS A 11 -43.10 24.02 30.55
C HIS A 11 -42.34 24.06 29.23
N GLU A 12 -41.43 25.01 29.10
CA GLU A 12 -40.50 25.09 27.97
C GLU A 12 -39.68 23.80 27.94
N ILE A 13 -39.75 23.07 26.83
CA ILE A 13 -39.02 21.82 26.65
C ILE A 13 -37.54 22.15 26.62
N THR A 14 -36.79 21.60 27.56
CA THR A 14 -35.35 21.80 27.67
C THR A 14 -34.58 20.65 27.00
N VAL A 15 -33.29 20.86 26.74
CA VAL A 15 -32.37 19.79 26.31
C VAL A 15 -32.41 18.60 27.28
N ASP A 16 -32.45 18.85 28.58
CA ASP A 16 -32.51 17.78 29.59
C ASP A 16 -33.80 16.95 29.46
N ASP A 17 -34.92 17.57 29.09
CA ASP A 17 -36.19 16.87 28.84
C ASP A 17 -36.10 15.97 27.59
N GLN A 18 -35.40 16.42 26.55
CA GLN A 18 -35.17 15.65 25.33
C GLN A 18 -34.21 14.47 25.59
N LEU A 19 -33.09 14.71 26.29
CA LEU A 19 -32.13 13.67 26.67
C LEU A 19 -32.77 12.61 27.57
N MET A 20 -33.60 13.03 28.53
CA MET A 20 -34.31 12.10 29.39
C MET A 20 -35.38 11.32 28.61
N THR A 21 -36.01 11.95 27.62
CA THR A 21 -36.92 11.27 26.70
C THR A 21 -36.20 10.13 25.98
N PHE A 22 -35.01 10.35 25.42
CA PHE A 22 -34.22 9.26 24.81
C PHE A 22 -33.90 8.13 25.80
N TYR A 23 -33.48 8.48 27.01
CA TYR A 23 -33.19 7.47 28.03
C TYR A 23 -34.43 6.64 28.40
N ASN A 24 -35.59 7.28 28.54
CA ASN A 24 -36.85 6.63 28.87
C ASN A 24 -37.40 5.77 27.71
N THR A 25 -37.12 6.16 26.47
CA THR A 25 -37.56 5.44 25.26
C THR A 25 -36.53 4.46 24.73
N ARG A 26 -35.40 4.22 25.43
CA ARG A 26 -34.29 3.38 24.96
C ARG A 26 -34.69 2.00 24.46
N GLU A 27 -35.72 1.38 25.03
CA GLU A 27 -36.25 0.09 24.55
C GLU A 27 -36.72 0.11 23.08
N GLN A 28 -36.92 1.29 22.48
CA GLN A 28 -37.33 1.47 21.08
C GLN A 28 -36.16 1.56 20.10
N TRP A 29 -34.96 1.92 20.56
CA TRP A 29 -33.81 2.24 19.69
C TRP A 29 -32.48 1.60 20.11
N GLU A 30 -32.35 1.17 21.37
CA GLU A 30 -31.18 0.47 21.89
C GLU A 30 -31.02 -0.89 21.18
N ILE A 31 -29.82 -1.14 20.65
CA ILE A 31 -29.42 -2.47 20.19
C ILE A 31 -29.20 -3.32 21.44
N VAL A 32 -30.05 -4.32 21.63
CA VAL A 32 -29.80 -5.42 22.55
C VAL A 32 -29.05 -6.49 21.77
N ASP A 33 -27.86 -6.90 22.22
CA ASP A 33 -27.03 -7.95 21.58
C ASP A 33 -27.90 -9.12 21.09
N GLY A 34 -28.04 -9.22 19.76
CA GLY A 34 -29.00 -10.06 19.09
C GLY A 34 -29.15 -9.65 17.62
N GLN A 35 -29.46 -10.62 16.76
CA GLN A 35 -29.55 -10.43 15.30
C GLN A 35 -30.42 -9.22 14.94
N TYR A 36 -29.84 -8.26 14.23
CA TYR A 36 -30.62 -7.23 13.55
C TYR A 36 -31.20 -7.88 12.28
N ASP A 37 -32.50 -8.18 12.32
CA ASP A 37 -33.22 -8.77 11.19
C ASP A 37 -33.68 -7.63 10.26
N ASN A 38 -32.94 -7.39 9.17
CA ASN A 38 -33.37 -6.47 8.11
C ASN A 38 -34.34 -7.12 7.11
N GLY A 39 -34.75 -8.38 7.34
CA GLY A 39 -35.62 -9.15 6.45
C GLY A 39 -34.91 -10.01 5.41
N ALA A 40 -33.57 -10.06 5.38
CA ALA A 40 -32.79 -10.93 4.48
C ALA A 40 -31.85 -11.89 5.22
N GLU A 41 -31.04 -11.43 6.17
CA GLU A 41 -30.11 -12.25 6.98
C GLU A 41 -29.89 -11.58 8.36
N GLY A 42 -29.60 -12.37 9.40
CA GLY A 42 -29.33 -11.83 10.73
C GLY A 42 -27.89 -11.30 10.81
N ILE A 43 -27.74 -9.97 10.88
CA ILE A 43 -26.43 -9.31 11.02
C ILE A 43 -26.02 -9.32 12.50
N GLU A 44 -24.83 -9.84 12.80
CA GLU A 44 -24.26 -9.85 14.15
C GLU A 44 -23.21 -8.75 14.28
N PHE A 45 -23.55 -7.66 14.97
CA PHE A 45 -22.62 -6.59 15.30
C PHE A 45 -21.81 -6.97 16.54
N THR A 46 -20.69 -7.67 16.37
CA THR A 46 -19.79 -8.04 17.48
C THR A 46 -18.95 -6.84 17.95
N GLY A 47 -19.55 -5.96 18.76
CA GLY A 47 -18.84 -4.83 19.38
C GLY A 47 -18.57 -3.63 18.45
N GLY A 48 -19.13 -3.63 17.24
CA GLY A 48 -18.92 -2.62 16.20
C GLY A 48 -20.06 -1.59 16.06
N TYR A 49 -20.71 -1.18 17.15
CA TYR A 49 -21.77 -0.17 17.11
C TYR A 49 -21.57 0.94 18.16
N SER A 50 -22.12 2.12 17.87
CA SER A 50 -22.05 3.28 18.76
C SER A 50 -23.28 4.17 18.59
N TYR A 51 -23.53 4.96 19.63
CA TYR A 51 -24.61 5.94 19.68
C TYR A 51 -24.05 7.34 19.78
N ALA A 52 -24.82 8.32 19.31
CA ALA A 52 -24.56 9.73 19.55
C ALA A 52 -25.84 10.54 19.58
N VAL A 53 -25.83 11.69 20.25
CA VAL A 53 -26.95 12.62 20.29
C VAL A 53 -26.52 13.95 19.70
N THR A 54 -27.24 14.46 18.70
CA THR A 54 -26.96 15.74 18.03
C THR A 54 -28.25 16.38 17.55
N ASP A 55 -28.22 17.67 17.22
CA ASP A 55 -29.24 18.36 16.42
C ASP A 55 -28.68 18.49 14.97
N ILE A 56 -28.99 17.49 14.15
CA ILE A 56 -28.42 17.28 12.81
C ILE A 56 -29.13 18.11 11.74
N ASP A 57 -30.40 18.48 11.90
CA ASP A 57 -31.09 19.32 10.93
C ASP A 57 -31.28 20.77 11.39
N GLU A 58 -30.78 21.11 12.58
CA GLU A 58 -30.76 22.44 13.18
C GLU A 58 -32.17 23.00 13.46
N ASP A 59 -33.13 22.12 13.74
CA ASP A 59 -34.51 22.50 14.02
C ASP A 59 -34.80 22.72 15.54
N GLY A 60 -33.84 22.35 16.41
CA GLY A 60 -33.91 22.48 17.86
C GLY A 60 -34.48 21.25 18.60
N ASN A 61 -34.95 20.25 17.87
CA ASN A 61 -35.13 18.89 18.37
C ASN A 61 -33.80 18.15 18.26
N LEU A 62 -33.56 17.22 19.18
CA LEU A 62 -32.39 16.37 19.14
C LEU A 62 -32.73 15.08 18.39
N GLU A 63 -31.72 14.51 17.75
CA GLU A 63 -31.70 13.14 17.23
C GLU A 63 -30.75 12.28 18.03
N ILE A 64 -31.14 11.02 18.21
CA ILE A 64 -30.22 9.95 18.56
C ILE A 64 -29.86 9.14 17.32
N LEU A 65 -28.57 9.12 17.02
CA LEU A 65 -27.94 8.32 15.98
C LEU A 65 -27.51 6.99 16.58
N MET A 66 -27.77 5.92 15.84
CA MET A 66 -27.19 4.60 16.02
C MET A 66 -26.48 4.22 14.73
N SER A 67 -25.18 3.96 14.78
CA SER A 67 -24.40 3.49 13.63
C SER A 67 -23.62 2.24 14.00
N GLY A 68 -23.65 1.25 13.12
CA GLY A 68 -22.91 -0.01 13.28
C GLY A 68 -22.34 -0.52 11.96
N VAL A 69 -21.14 -1.09 12.04
CA VAL A 69 -20.41 -1.68 10.91
C VAL A 69 -20.12 -3.15 11.22
N ALA A 70 -20.35 -4.04 10.26
CA ALA A 70 -20.10 -5.48 10.38
C ALA A 70 -19.21 -6.02 9.25
N GLY A 71 -18.49 -7.11 9.55
CA GLY A 71 -17.56 -7.75 8.61
C GLY A 71 -16.37 -6.86 8.27
N THR A 72 -15.99 -6.82 6.98
CA THR A 72 -14.91 -5.95 6.46
C THR A 72 -15.39 -4.55 6.06
N GLY A 73 -16.50 -4.07 6.64
CA GLY A 73 -17.18 -2.84 6.20
C GLY A 73 -18.19 -3.06 5.06
N HIS A 74 -18.49 -4.32 4.76
CA HIS A 74 -19.46 -4.66 3.70
C HIS A 74 -20.92 -4.44 4.12
N TYR A 75 -21.18 -4.31 5.42
CA TYR A 75 -22.52 -4.06 5.95
C TYR A 75 -22.49 -2.99 7.02
N SER A 76 -23.04 -1.83 6.68
CA SER A 76 -23.24 -0.72 7.61
C SER A 76 -24.72 -0.42 7.76
N THR A 77 -25.13 -0.06 8.98
CA THR A 77 -26.52 0.32 9.27
C THR A 77 -26.56 1.57 10.12
N ASN A 78 -27.43 2.49 9.73
CA ASN A 78 -27.68 3.73 10.43
C ASN A 78 -29.17 3.85 10.74
N VAL A 79 -29.48 4.12 12.00
CA VAL A 79 -30.85 4.40 12.44
C VAL A 79 -30.85 5.70 13.23
N PHE A 80 -31.86 6.51 12.98
CA PHE A 80 -32.04 7.80 13.60
C PHE A 80 -33.43 7.92 14.18
N TYR A 81 -33.50 8.48 15.39
CA TYR A 81 -34.76 8.86 16.02
C TYR A 81 -34.69 10.31 16.47
N GLU A 82 -35.70 11.08 16.10
CA GLU A 82 -35.87 12.48 16.50
C GLU A 82 -36.78 12.57 17.73
N PHE A 83 -36.52 13.53 18.60
CA PHE A 83 -37.44 13.93 19.65
C PHE A 83 -38.73 14.51 19.05
N SER A 84 -39.90 13.98 19.45
CA SER A 84 -41.21 14.50 19.00
C SER A 84 -42.16 14.87 20.15
N GLY A 85 -41.65 14.91 21.38
CA GLY A 85 -42.38 15.23 22.61
C GLY A 85 -41.89 14.41 23.81
N ILE A 86 -42.29 14.80 25.02
CA ILE A 86 -41.90 14.10 26.26
C ILE A 86 -42.28 12.61 26.16
N ASP A 87 -41.28 11.75 26.38
CA ASP A 87 -41.37 10.28 26.28
C ASP A 87 -41.82 9.78 24.89
N LYS A 88 -41.66 10.60 23.84
CA LYS A 88 -42.05 10.28 22.46
C LYS A 88 -40.93 10.62 21.48
N ILE A 89 -40.56 9.64 20.67
CA ILE A 89 -39.59 9.77 19.58
C ILE A 89 -40.22 9.34 18.26
N GLU A 90 -39.68 9.83 17.15
CA GLU A 90 -40.09 9.45 15.80
C GLU A 90 -38.89 8.92 15.02
N LYS A 91 -39.06 7.81 14.32
CA LYS A 91 -37.99 7.24 13.48
C LYS A 91 -37.87 8.05 12.20
N MET A 92 -36.68 8.52 11.89
CA MET A 92 -36.42 9.22 10.63
C MET A 92 -36.35 8.23 9.45
N ASP A 93 -36.69 8.71 8.25
CA ASP A 93 -36.64 7.95 7.02
C ASP A 93 -35.21 7.87 6.47
N THR A 94 -34.59 6.70 6.63
CA THR A 94 -33.23 6.39 6.15
C THR A 94 -33.21 5.71 4.78
N SER A 95 -34.35 5.57 4.10
CA SER A 95 -34.43 4.88 2.80
C SER A 95 -33.57 5.51 1.71
N GLY A 96 -33.20 6.78 1.87
CA GLY A 96 -32.28 7.50 0.98
C GLY A 96 -30.80 7.14 1.09
N PHE A 97 -30.39 6.24 2.00
CA PHE A 97 -29.00 5.76 2.09
C PHE A 97 -28.58 4.75 1.01
N GLY A 98 -29.50 4.32 0.14
CA GLY A 98 -29.16 3.54 -1.07
C GLY A 98 -28.72 2.11 -0.77
N ILE A 99 -29.64 1.16 -0.88
CA ILE A 99 -29.38 -0.27 -0.59
C ILE A 99 -29.02 -0.99 -1.90
N ASP A 100 -27.75 -0.96 -2.29
CA ASP A 100 -27.20 -1.86 -3.32
C ASP A 100 -25.92 -2.59 -2.84
N GLU A 101 -25.07 -1.96 -2.00
CA GLU A 101 -23.82 -2.57 -1.49
C GLU A 101 -23.61 -2.38 0.03
N SER A 102 -23.68 -1.15 0.58
CA SER A 102 -23.63 -0.81 2.02
C SER A 102 -24.19 0.61 2.25
N GLU A 103 -24.70 0.93 3.44
CA GLU A 103 -25.05 2.32 3.81
C GLU A 103 -23.78 3.12 4.13
N PRO A 104 -23.79 4.47 4.05
CA PRO A 104 -22.65 5.28 4.48
C PRO A 104 -22.22 5.00 5.93
N ASP A 105 -20.94 4.80 6.14
CA ASP A 105 -20.34 4.72 7.47
C ASP A 105 -20.37 6.09 8.15
N ILE A 106 -21.08 6.14 9.26
CA ILE A 106 -20.91 7.21 10.23
C ILE A 106 -19.95 6.63 11.25
N SER A 107 -18.65 6.64 10.96
CA SER A 107 -17.61 5.99 11.79
C SER A 107 -16.58 6.95 12.41
N GLU A 108 -16.52 8.20 11.97
CA GLU A 108 -15.58 9.22 12.46
C GLU A 108 -16.09 9.94 13.74
N ASP A 109 -15.18 10.60 14.46
CA ASP A 109 -15.45 11.36 15.70
C ASP A 109 -16.18 12.72 15.45
N TYR A 110 -16.58 13.01 14.22
CA TYR A 110 -17.26 14.26 13.85
C TYR A 110 -18.17 14.11 12.62
N LEU A 111 -19.19 14.98 12.53
CA LEU A 111 -20.00 15.22 11.33
C LEU A 111 -19.40 16.41 10.60
N ALA A 112 -18.84 16.16 9.42
CA ALA A 112 -18.39 17.20 8.52
C ALA A 112 -19.60 17.83 7.84
N GLY A 113 -20.12 18.92 8.42
CA GLY A 113 -21.22 19.71 7.91
C GLY A 113 -20.74 20.86 7.02
N PHE A 114 -21.48 21.14 5.96
CA PHE A 114 -21.14 22.13 4.95
C PHE A 114 -22.38 22.83 4.44
N VAL A 115 -22.25 24.08 4.01
CA VAL A 115 -23.30 24.75 3.24
C VAL A 115 -23.03 24.57 1.75
N ASP A 116 -24.02 24.12 0.98
CA ASP A 116 -23.91 23.96 -0.48
C ASP A 116 -24.12 25.29 -1.25
N TYR A 117 -24.08 25.25 -2.59
CA TYR A 117 -24.30 26.45 -3.43
C TYR A 117 -25.69 27.10 -3.28
N GLN A 118 -26.65 26.39 -2.71
CA GLN A 118 -28.03 26.84 -2.52
C GLN A 118 -28.27 27.35 -1.09
N GLY A 119 -27.30 27.20 -0.19
CA GLY A 119 -27.44 27.61 1.21
C GLY A 119 -27.93 26.49 2.12
N GLU A 120 -28.00 25.25 1.64
CA GLU A 120 -28.52 24.10 2.39
C GLU A 120 -27.39 23.37 3.11
N THR A 121 -27.64 22.92 4.34
CA THR A 121 -26.70 22.11 5.12
C THR A 121 -26.59 20.70 4.51
N ARG A 122 -25.36 20.27 4.29
CA ARG A 122 -24.99 18.95 3.80
C ARG A 122 -23.88 18.34 4.64
N TYR A 123 -23.85 17.04 4.69
CA TYR A 123 -22.86 16.25 5.42
C TYR A 123 -22.00 15.45 4.45
N LEU A 124 -20.69 15.37 4.71
CA LEU A 124 -19.80 14.44 4.02
C LEU A 124 -19.75 13.13 4.81
N PHE A 125 -20.35 12.07 4.26
CA PHE A 125 -20.22 10.72 4.79
C PHE A 125 -19.29 9.89 3.91
N LYS A 126 -18.62 8.91 4.51
CA LYS A 126 -17.77 7.94 3.82
C LYS A 126 -18.36 6.55 3.99
N ASP A 127 -18.10 5.62 3.08
CA ASP A 127 -18.43 4.19 3.24
C ASP A 127 -17.19 3.39 2.88
N PHE A 128 -16.64 2.65 3.84
CA PHE A 128 -15.44 1.87 3.69
C PHE A 128 -15.79 0.39 3.52
N GLN A 129 -15.35 -0.20 2.40
CA GLN A 129 -15.52 -1.61 2.11
C GLN A 129 -14.17 -2.28 1.85
N GLY A 130 -13.76 -3.20 2.71
CA GLY A 130 -12.59 -4.05 2.51
C GLY A 130 -12.93 -5.34 1.76
N TYR A 131 -12.15 -5.69 0.75
CA TYR A 131 -12.32 -6.92 -0.04
C TYR A 131 -11.28 -8.01 0.28
N GLY A 132 -10.34 -7.77 1.20
CA GLY A 132 -9.29 -8.72 1.58
C GLY A 132 -8.04 -8.03 2.13
N ALA A 133 -6.92 -8.77 2.17
CA ALA A 133 -5.65 -8.38 2.80
C ALA A 133 -4.83 -7.36 1.97
N GLY A 134 -5.43 -6.22 1.61
CA GLY A 134 -4.76 -5.14 0.88
C GLY A 134 -5.65 -4.34 -0.07
N CYS A 135 -6.90 -4.75 -0.26
CA CYS A 135 -7.79 -4.14 -1.23
C CYS A 135 -9.12 -3.69 -0.63
N GLY A 136 -9.65 -2.60 -1.20
CA GLY A 136 -10.97 -2.12 -0.84
C GLY A 136 -11.32 -0.78 -1.48
N ARG A 137 -12.42 -0.22 -1.01
CA ARG A 137 -13.08 0.93 -1.62
C ARG A 137 -13.57 1.89 -0.54
N ILE A 138 -13.48 3.19 -0.83
CA ILE A 138 -14.08 4.25 -0.02
C ILE A 138 -15.01 5.08 -0.91
N ASN A 139 -16.31 5.03 -0.66
CA ASN A 139 -17.27 5.91 -1.31
C ASN A 139 -17.40 7.22 -0.52
N TYR A 140 -17.56 8.34 -1.22
CA TYR A 140 -17.74 9.66 -0.61
C TYR A 140 -19.13 10.21 -1.01
N TYR A 141 -19.95 10.51 -0.01
CA TYR A 141 -21.33 10.94 -0.20
C TYR A 141 -21.56 12.35 0.31
N SER A 142 -22.38 13.10 -0.43
CA SER A 142 -23.02 14.33 0.04
C SER A 142 -24.42 13.97 0.54
N VAL A 143 -24.68 14.18 1.82
CA VAL A 143 -25.91 13.80 2.51
C VAL A 143 -26.67 15.05 2.96
N SER A 144 -27.97 15.13 2.71
CA SER A 144 -28.84 16.18 3.25
C SER A 144 -29.93 15.57 4.11
N VAL A 145 -30.30 16.27 5.18
CA VAL A 145 -31.40 15.91 6.07
C VAL A 145 -32.48 16.97 5.94
N LYS A 146 -33.71 16.57 5.65
CA LYS A 146 -34.85 17.48 5.54
C LYS A 146 -36.14 16.76 5.86
N GLU A 147 -36.98 17.37 6.70
CA GLU A 147 -38.30 16.85 7.06
C GLU A 147 -38.22 15.38 7.54
N ASN A 148 -37.26 15.09 8.44
CA ASN A 148 -36.99 13.74 8.95
C ASN A 148 -36.63 12.68 7.89
N SER A 149 -36.11 13.09 6.73
CA SER A 149 -35.69 12.19 5.66
C SER A 149 -34.27 12.50 5.20
N PHE A 150 -33.49 11.43 4.97
CA PHE A 150 -32.14 11.52 4.44
C PHE A 150 -32.13 11.39 2.92
N SER A 151 -31.30 12.19 2.24
CA SER A 151 -31.00 12.02 0.82
C SER A 151 -29.49 11.99 0.61
N THR A 152 -29.02 11.01 -0.15
CA THR A 152 -27.59 10.85 -0.46
C THR A 152 -27.31 11.07 -1.94
N ASN A 153 -26.14 11.64 -2.22
CA ASN A 153 -25.59 11.77 -3.56
C ASN A 153 -24.13 11.31 -3.53
N LEU A 154 -23.79 10.33 -4.36
CA LEU A 154 -22.40 9.92 -4.56
C LEU A 154 -21.62 11.06 -5.21
N ILE A 155 -20.51 11.46 -4.58
CA ILE A 155 -19.53 12.40 -5.14
C ILE A 155 -18.56 11.64 -6.05
N GLY A 156 -18.04 10.52 -5.54
CA GLY A 156 -17.13 9.62 -6.22
C GLY A 156 -16.62 8.55 -5.26
N PHE A 157 -15.68 7.72 -5.71
CA PHE A 157 -15.07 6.69 -4.86
C PHE A 157 -13.59 6.48 -5.14
N VAL A 158 -12.91 5.93 -4.14
CA VAL A 158 -11.49 5.58 -4.17
C VAL A 158 -11.39 4.07 -4.10
N VAL A 159 -10.56 3.47 -4.93
CA VAL A 159 -10.20 2.05 -4.84
C VAL A 159 -8.73 1.97 -4.48
N TYR A 160 -8.42 1.26 -3.40
CA TYR A 160 -7.05 0.92 -3.03
C TYR A 160 -6.83 -0.58 -3.24
N TYR A 161 -5.67 -0.92 -3.78
CA TYR A 161 -5.26 -2.30 -4.05
C TYR A 161 -3.76 -2.41 -3.83
N ASP A 162 -3.39 -3.12 -2.77
CA ASP A 162 -2.03 -3.31 -2.27
C ASP A 162 -1.29 -1.96 -2.13
N ASP A 163 -0.53 -1.55 -3.16
CA ASP A 163 0.28 -0.32 -3.19
C ASP A 163 -0.24 0.75 -4.17
N SER A 164 -1.46 0.58 -4.69
CA SER A 164 -2.07 1.49 -5.66
C SER A 164 -3.36 2.12 -5.15
N THR A 165 -3.61 3.37 -5.56
CA THR A 165 -4.86 4.10 -5.26
C THR A 165 -5.39 4.73 -6.54
N SER A 166 -6.63 4.41 -6.89
CA SER A 166 -7.33 4.93 -8.08
C SER A 166 -8.57 5.71 -7.66
N TYR A 167 -8.85 6.79 -8.38
CA TYR A 167 -9.95 7.71 -8.07
C TYR A 167 -10.98 7.68 -9.18
N TYR A 168 -12.25 7.63 -8.83
CA TYR A 168 -13.34 7.53 -9.77
C TYR A 168 -14.40 8.61 -9.48
N ASP A 169 -14.98 9.18 -10.54
CA ASP A 169 -16.17 10.00 -10.41
C ASP A 169 -17.41 9.15 -10.06
N LYS A 170 -18.54 9.81 -9.78
CA LYS A 170 -19.82 9.14 -9.46
C LYS A 170 -20.36 8.26 -10.60
N GLU A 171 -19.92 8.47 -11.84
CA GLU A 171 -20.26 7.62 -12.98
C GLU A 171 -19.33 6.40 -13.12
N GLY A 172 -18.33 6.27 -12.26
CA GLY A 172 -17.36 5.16 -12.26
C GLY A 172 -16.24 5.32 -13.29
N LYS A 173 -16.01 6.53 -13.80
CA LYS A 173 -14.89 6.82 -14.71
C LYS A 173 -13.65 7.19 -13.89
N LEU A 174 -12.53 6.62 -14.27
CA LEU A 174 -11.21 6.93 -13.68
C LEU A 174 -10.87 8.42 -13.89
N ILE A 175 -10.52 9.10 -12.81
CA ILE A 175 -10.12 10.51 -12.77
C ILE A 175 -8.84 10.69 -11.95
N SER A 176 -8.20 11.86 -12.07
CA SER A 176 -7.03 12.20 -11.26
C SER A 176 -7.42 12.53 -9.81
N LEU A 177 -6.47 12.43 -8.88
CA LEU A 177 -6.65 12.90 -7.49
C LEU A 177 -7.11 14.37 -7.44
N ASN A 178 -6.53 15.24 -8.27
CA ASN A 178 -6.91 16.65 -8.30
C ASN A 178 -8.36 16.83 -8.78
N SER A 179 -8.75 16.09 -9.82
CA SER A 179 -10.15 16.07 -10.29
C SER A 179 -11.09 15.59 -9.19
N PHE A 180 -10.70 14.56 -8.43
CA PHE A 180 -11.50 14.06 -7.31
C PHE A 180 -11.65 15.12 -6.20
N ASN A 181 -10.56 15.79 -5.83
CA ASN A 181 -10.60 16.89 -4.86
C ASN A 181 -11.41 18.10 -5.36
N ILE A 182 -11.46 18.35 -6.67
CA ILE A 182 -12.35 19.35 -7.28
C ILE A 182 -13.82 18.95 -7.11
N GLU A 183 -14.18 17.68 -7.30
CA GLU A 183 -15.55 17.20 -7.06
C GLU A 183 -15.95 17.34 -5.58
N LEU A 184 -15.04 17.03 -4.65
CA LEU A 184 -15.25 17.27 -3.20
C LEU A 184 -15.49 18.75 -2.90
N ASN A 185 -14.64 19.66 -3.39
CA ASN A 185 -14.84 21.11 -3.24
C ASN A 185 -16.13 21.57 -3.95
N GLY A 186 -16.49 20.91 -5.05
CA GLY A 186 -17.72 21.16 -5.76
C GLY A 186 -18.95 20.87 -4.88
N ALA A 187 -18.88 19.89 -4.00
CA ALA A 187 -20.01 19.54 -3.14
C ALA A 187 -20.23 20.51 -1.96
N PHE A 188 -19.23 21.29 -1.57
CA PHE A 188 -19.19 21.99 -0.27
C PHE A 188 -18.58 23.40 -0.34
N ARG A 189 -19.18 24.41 0.30
CA ARG A 189 -18.76 25.82 0.18
C ARG A 189 -18.37 26.52 1.48
N GLU A 190 -19.14 26.34 2.54
CA GLU A 190 -18.85 26.90 3.86
C GLU A 190 -18.68 25.75 4.85
N GLU A 191 -17.68 25.85 5.70
CA GLU A 191 -17.26 24.77 6.59
C GLU A 191 -17.90 24.94 7.97
N LYS A 192 -18.65 23.93 8.40
CA LYS A 192 -19.26 23.84 9.74
C LYS A 192 -19.07 22.44 10.29
N PHE A 193 -17.99 22.22 11.03
CA PHE A 193 -17.74 20.94 11.68
C PHE A 193 -18.44 20.85 13.03
N LYS A 194 -19.22 19.79 13.22
CA LYS A 194 -19.80 19.41 14.51
C LYS A 194 -19.11 18.13 14.99
N SER A 195 -18.47 18.13 16.16
CA SER A 195 -17.99 16.87 16.74
C SER A 195 -19.15 15.95 17.09
N ILE A 196 -18.96 14.64 16.97
CA ILE A 196 -19.87 13.63 17.50
C ILE A 196 -19.16 12.97 18.66
N PHE A 197 -19.69 13.10 19.87
CA PHE A 197 -19.17 12.34 20.99
C PHE A 197 -19.91 11.01 21.12
N ARG A 198 -19.28 9.93 20.69
CA ARG A 198 -19.86 8.59 20.68
C ARG A 198 -19.87 7.95 22.06
N PHE A 199 -20.87 7.11 22.31
CA PHE A 199 -20.96 6.27 23.49
C PHE A 199 -21.54 4.90 23.16
N SER A 200 -21.20 3.89 23.96
CA SER A 200 -21.75 2.52 23.81
C SER A 200 -22.64 2.11 24.97
N ASN A 201 -22.37 2.63 26.18
CA ASN A 201 -23.20 2.36 27.36
C ASN A 201 -24.28 3.43 27.52
N ILE A 202 -25.55 3.03 27.50
CA ILE A 202 -26.68 3.97 27.54
C ILE A 202 -26.97 4.36 28.99
N THR A 203 -26.54 5.57 29.35
CA THR A 203 -26.84 6.20 30.63
C THR A 203 -27.21 7.66 30.40
N PRO A 204 -27.99 8.30 31.30
CA PRO A 204 -28.28 9.73 31.19
C PRO A 204 -27.00 10.58 31.11
N ASP A 205 -25.99 10.22 31.90
CA ASP A 205 -24.70 10.91 31.91
C ASP A 205 -23.98 10.80 30.56
N ASN A 206 -24.04 9.63 29.89
CA ASN A 206 -23.42 9.45 28.58
C ASN A 206 -24.21 10.14 27.45
N LEU A 207 -25.54 10.16 27.52
CA LEU A 207 -26.39 10.95 26.59
C LEU A 207 -26.05 12.44 26.71
N ARG A 208 -25.93 12.92 27.95
CA ARG A 208 -25.54 14.30 28.25
C ARG A 208 -24.12 14.60 27.80
N ALA A 209 -23.16 13.72 28.07
CA ALA A 209 -21.78 13.87 27.63
C ALA A 209 -21.67 13.83 26.10
N SER A 210 -22.51 13.04 25.42
CA SER A 210 -22.61 13.03 23.96
C SER A 210 -23.00 14.40 23.41
N TYR A 211 -24.08 14.97 23.95
CA TYR A 211 -24.58 16.28 23.57
C TYR A 211 -23.62 17.43 23.95
N ASP A 212 -23.15 17.47 25.20
CA ASP A 212 -22.24 18.53 25.68
C ASP A 212 -20.84 18.43 25.03
N GLY A 213 -20.46 17.24 24.56
CA GLY A 213 -19.24 16.98 23.80
C GLY A 213 -19.31 17.47 22.34
N ILE A 214 -20.50 17.89 21.87
CA ILE A 214 -20.63 18.58 20.59
C ILE A 214 -20.05 19.98 20.77
N SER A 215 -18.97 20.23 20.04
CA SER A 215 -18.34 21.53 19.93
C SER A 215 -18.23 21.91 18.45
N GLU A 216 -18.34 23.21 18.17
CA GLU A 216 -17.91 23.74 16.87
C GLU A 216 -16.40 23.50 16.76
N TYR A 217 -16.00 22.54 15.92
CA TYR A 217 -14.59 22.37 15.59
C TYR A 217 -14.20 23.44 14.58
N LYS A 218 -13.43 24.42 15.04
CA LYS A 218 -12.88 25.49 14.17
C LYS A 218 -11.50 25.16 13.61
N ASP A 219 -10.93 24.05 14.09
CA ASP A 219 -9.58 23.62 13.74
C ASP A 219 -9.56 22.63 12.57
N HIS A 220 -10.73 22.18 12.10
CA HIS A 220 -10.86 21.36 10.90
C HIS A 220 -11.33 22.19 9.72
N THR A 221 -10.81 21.89 8.54
CA THR A 221 -11.23 22.45 7.25
C THR A 221 -11.53 21.35 6.24
N LEU A 222 -12.17 21.65 5.11
CA LEU A 222 -12.37 20.70 4.02
C LEU A 222 -11.02 20.16 3.51
N ASP A 223 -9.92 20.91 3.66
CA ASP A 223 -8.57 20.46 3.33
C ASP A 223 -8.09 19.27 4.17
N ASP A 224 -8.61 19.09 5.39
CA ASP A 224 -8.32 17.92 6.21
C ASP A 224 -9.00 16.65 5.69
N PHE A 225 -10.06 16.82 4.89
CA PHE A 225 -10.83 15.75 4.25
C PHE A 225 -10.40 15.45 2.84
N LYS A 226 -9.66 16.38 2.22
CA LYS A 226 -9.04 16.13 0.94
C LYS A 226 -8.12 14.94 1.09
N ILE A 227 -8.12 14.12 0.06
CA ILE A 227 -7.10 13.09 -0.04
C ILE A 227 -5.82 13.86 -0.33
N LYS A 228 -5.00 14.00 0.70
CA LYS A 228 -3.67 14.56 0.57
C LYS A 228 -2.91 13.56 -0.28
N SER A 229 -2.35 14.04 -1.38
CA SER A 229 -1.29 13.29 -2.00
C SER A 229 -0.21 13.05 -0.94
N THR A 230 0.43 11.88 -0.93
CA THR A 230 1.63 11.65 -0.13
C THR A 230 2.79 12.61 -0.46
N SER A 231 2.62 13.55 -1.40
CA SER A 231 3.55 14.65 -1.64
C SER A 231 2.84 15.99 -1.92
N ASP A 232 3.11 17.00 -1.09
CA ASP A 232 2.81 18.43 -1.34
C ASP A 232 3.65 19.04 -2.49
N LEU A 233 4.36 18.21 -3.28
CA LEU A 233 5.17 18.60 -4.44
C LEU A 233 4.43 18.47 -5.80
N ASN A 234 3.14 18.14 -5.79
CA ASN A 234 2.36 17.77 -6.99
C ASN A 234 1.77 18.94 -7.80
N GLU A 235 2.19 20.19 -7.62
CA GLU A 235 1.56 21.32 -8.32
C GLU A 235 2.03 21.59 -9.77
N GLU A 236 3.05 20.91 -10.31
CA GLU A 236 3.60 21.30 -11.62
C GLU A 236 3.72 20.24 -12.72
N LEU A 237 3.06 19.08 -12.64
CA LEU A 237 3.16 18.08 -13.71
C LEU A 237 1.80 17.52 -14.14
N SER A 238 1.03 18.31 -14.89
CA SER A 238 -0.14 17.86 -15.64
C SER A 238 0.12 17.89 -17.15
N ASP A 239 0.32 16.71 -17.74
CA ASP A 239 -0.56 16.09 -18.74
C ASP A 239 0.20 15.00 -19.51
N GLY A 240 0.00 13.74 -19.09
CA GLY A 240 0.46 12.53 -19.81
C GLY A 240 1.51 11.71 -19.04
N GLY A 241 1.03 10.84 -18.15
CA GLY A 241 1.86 9.99 -17.29
C GLY A 241 2.25 10.70 -15.99
N SER A 242 1.95 10.07 -14.85
CA SER A 242 2.44 10.58 -13.56
C SER A 242 3.90 10.14 -13.40
N ILE A 243 4.81 11.12 -13.38
CA ILE A 243 6.22 10.92 -13.03
C ILE A 243 6.37 11.41 -11.59
N THR A 244 6.63 10.51 -10.64
CA THR A 244 6.89 10.88 -9.24
C THR A 244 8.39 10.78 -8.97
N VAL A 245 9.00 11.85 -8.48
CA VAL A 245 10.37 11.81 -7.96
C VAL A 245 10.30 11.76 -6.43
N ASP A 246 10.84 10.71 -5.82
CA ASP A 246 10.85 10.54 -4.36
C ASP A 246 12.10 11.18 -3.75
N ASP A 247 11.96 12.43 -3.30
CA ASP A 247 13.03 13.21 -2.68
C ASP A 247 13.10 13.00 -1.14
N SER A 248 12.35 12.05 -0.56
CA SER A 248 12.15 11.95 0.90
C SER A 248 13.28 11.27 1.69
N VAL A 249 14.24 10.65 1.00
CA VAL A 249 15.21 9.73 1.62
C VAL A 249 16.59 10.36 1.88
N LEU A 250 17.01 11.43 1.18
CA LEU A 250 18.32 12.10 1.37
C LEU A 250 18.27 13.62 1.09
N ASP A 251 19.29 14.36 1.56
CA ASP A 251 19.51 15.78 1.25
C ASP A 251 20.10 15.94 -0.16
N TYR A 252 19.23 15.93 -1.18
CA TYR A 252 19.63 16.06 -2.58
C TYR A 252 19.99 17.49 -3.02
N SER A 253 20.27 18.39 -2.06
CA SER A 253 20.66 19.78 -2.37
C SER A 253 21.99 19.88 -3.15
N ASP A 254 22.78 18.80 -3.16
CA ASP A 254 24.08 18.72 -3.84
C ASP A 254 24.00 18.32 -5.32
N ILE A 255 22.84 17.87 -5.82
CA ILE A 255 22.70 17.52 -7.25
C ILE A 255 22.73 18.80 -8.09
N ASP A 256 23.64 18.86 -9.05
CA ASP A 256 23.73 20.04 -9.90
C ASP A 256 22.45 20.20 -10.76
N PRO A 257 21.93 21.44 -10.92
CA PRO A 257 20.69 21.66 -11.66
C PRO A 257 20.71 21.18 -13.11
N GLN A 258 21.89 21.09 -13.75
CA GLN A 258 22.00 20.65 -15.13
C GLN A 258 21.73 19.15 -15.24
N THR A 259 22.32 18.32 -14.36
CA THR A 259 22.07 16.88 -14.28
C THR A 259 20.60 16.58 -13.99
N LYS A 260 20.00 17.28 -13.02
CA LYS A 260 18.56 17.16 -12.72
C LYS A 260 17.68 17.46 -13.94
N ASN A 261 17.99 18.52 -14.69
CA ASN A 261 17.26 18.86 -15.91
C ASN A 261 17.44 17.82 -17.02
N MET A 262 18.60 17.17 -17.12
CA MET A 262 18.83 16.11 -18.10
C MET A 262 17.94 14.90 -17.82
N TYR A 263 17.91 14.39 -16.58
CA TYR A 263 17.04 13.25 -16.24
C TYR A 263 15.57 13.60 -16.44
N LYS A 264 15.14 14.79 -16.01
CA LYS A 264 13.79 15.29 -16.25
C LYS A 264 13.44 15.30 -17.75
N ALA A 265 14.31 15.86 -18.60
CA ALA A 265 14.12 15.90 -20.04
C ALA A 265 14.01 14.49 -20.66
N PHE A 266 14.66 13.47 -20.10
CA PHE A 266 14.51 12.10 -20.58
C PHE A 266 13.13 11.53 -20.25
N LEU A 267 12.66 11.73 -19.01
CA LEU A 267 11.34 11.27 -18.56
C LEU A 267 10.19 11.96 -19.31
N GLU A 268 10.35 13.25 -19.62
CA GLU A 268 9.43 14.05 -20.43
C GLU A 268 9.56 13.77 -21.94
N ASN A 269 10.43 12.82 -22.31
CA ASN A 269 10.66 12.40 -23.69
C ASN A 269 11.16 13.56 -24.59
N GLU A 270 11.90 14.50 -24.02
CA GLU A 270 12.54 15.64 -24.70
C GLU A 270 13.98 15.34 -25.13
N THR A 271 14.65 14.38 -24.50
CA THR A 271 15.97 13.88 -24.89
C THR A 271 16.03 12.35 -24.93
N ASP A 272 16.98 11.82 -25.71
CA ASP A 272 17.31 10.41 -25.75
C ASP A 272 18.42 10.06 -24.75
N ALA A 273 18.45 8.81 -24.29
CA ALA A 273 19.58 8.21 -23.59
C ALA A 273 20.39 7.32 -24.55
N ILE A 274 21.68 7.14 -24.27
CA ILE A 274 22.61 6.30 -25.03
C ILE A 274 22.82 4.99 -24.27
N ILE A 275 22.73 3.86 -24.94
CA ILE A 275 22.97 2.56 -24.29
C ILE A 275 24.47 2.40 -24.05
N MET A 276 24.86 2.26 -22.78
CA MET A 276 26.24 2.05 -22.40
C MET A 276 26.73 0.67 -22.86
N SER A 277 28.01 0.54 -23.18
CA SER A 277 28.63 -0.74 -23.57
C SER A 277 28.58 -1.79 -22.46
N SER A 278 28.64 -1.34 -21.22
CA SER A 278 28.50 -2.14 -20.01
C SER A 278 27.06 -2.23 -19.52
N CYS A 279 26.07 -1.83 -20.33
CA CYS A 279 24.67 -1.94 -19.93
C CYS A 279 24.31 -3.41 -19.77
N ILE A 280 23.94 -3.81 -18.56
CA ILE A 280 23.43 -5.14 -18.28
C ILE A 280 21.92 -5.13 -18.47
N ASP A 281 21.45 -6.06 -19.31
CA ASP A 281 20.03 -6.33 -19.54
C ASP A 281 19.66 -7.59 -18.78
N THR A 282 18.92 -7.46 -17.68
CA THR A 282 18.38 -8.60 -16.92
C THR A 282 16.94 -8.90 -17.27
N THR A 283 16.35 -8.25 -18.28
CA THR A 283 14.93 -8.45 -18.56
C THR A 283 14.59 -9.85 -19.03
N ASN A 284 13.33 -10.26 -18.86
CA ASN A 284 12.85 -11.53 -19.38
C ASN A 284 13.06 -11.61 -20.90
N ASP A 285 13.55 -12.76 -21.37
CA ASP A 285 13.93 -13.00 -22.76
C ASP A 285 14.93 -11.98 -23.35
N LYS A 286 15.59 -11.18 -22.50
CA LYS A 286 16.53 -10.13 -22.91
C LYS A 286 15.93 -9.20 -23.97
N TRP A 287 14.66 -8.82 -23.77
CA TRP A 287 13.92 -8.06 -24.77
C TRP A 287 14.55 -6.69 -25.04
N PHE A 288 15.23 -6.10 -24.06
CA PHE A 288 15.81 -4.77 -24.20
C PHE A 288 17.01 -4.80 -25.13
N SER A 289 17.98 -5.68 -24.88
CA SER A 289 19.16 -5.87 -25.74
C SER A 289 18.81 -6.47 -27.11
N THR A 290 17.69 -7.18 -27.22
CA THR A 290 17.13 -7.60 -28.52
C THR A 290 16.61 -6.40 -29.33
N ALA A 291 15.96 -5.44 -28.66
CA ALA A 291 15.37 -4.27 -29.31
C ALA A 291 16.38 -3.15 -29.59
N PHE A 292 17.38 -3.00 -28.72
CA PHE A 292 18.33 -1.90 -28.76
C PHE A 292 19.77 -2.37 -28.69
N SER A 293 20.66 -1.71 -29.43
CA SER A 293 22.08 -2.05 -29.49
C SER A 293 22.95 -1.02 -28.78
N GLU A 294 24.10 -1.46 -28.29
CA GLU A 294 25.13 -0.62 -27.70
C GLU A 294 25.40 0.66 -28.51
N GLY A 295 25.57 1.78 -27.79
CA GLY A 295 25.89 3.09 -28.36
C GLY A 295 24.75 3.72 -29.18
N LYS A 296 23.60 3.06 -29.30
CA LYS A 296 22.40 3.65 -29.89
C LYS A 296 21.66 4.51 -28.90
N LYS A 297 20.97 5.50 -29.47
CA LYS A 297 20.03 6.35 -28.74
C LYS A 297 18.67 5.68 -28.67
N CYS A 298 18.01 5.81 -27.53
CA CYS A 298 16.61 5.47 -27.37
C CYS A 298 15.93 6.47 -26.43
N SER A 299 14.67 6.74 -26.73
CA SER A 299 13.78 7.58 -25.92
C SER A 299 12.97 6.72 -24.95
N ILE A 300 12.50 7.31 -23.83
CA ILE A 300 11.65 6.60 -22.88
C ILE A 300 10.37 6.04 -23.55
N LYS A 301 9.84 6.74 -24.56
CA LYS A 301 8.67 6.28 -25.32
C LYS A 301 8.97 5.02 -26.14
N GLU A 302 10.14 4.94 -26.77
CA GLU A 302 10.55 3.73 -27.50
C GLU A 302 10.72 2.55 -26.55
N ILE A 303 11.32 2.77 -25.37
CA ILE A 303 11.49 1.73 -24.36
C ILE A 303 10.12 1.23 -23.86
N LYS A 304 9.21 2.15 -23.50
CA LYS A 304 7.83 1.80 -23.10
C LYS A 304 7.10 1.00 -24.18
N SER A 305 7.25 1.40 -25.45
CA SER A 305 6.68 0.67 -26.58
C SER A 305 7.23 -0.75 -26.70
N LYS A 306 8.56 -0.94 -26.54
CA LYS A 306 9.19 -2.25 -26.65
C LYS A 306 8.92 -3.17 -25.47
N CYS A 307 8.84 -2.62 -24.27
CA CYS A 307 8.36 -3.35 -23.12
C CYS A 307 6.91 -3.80 -23.33
N ALA A 308 6.00 -2.92 -23.76
CA ALA A 308 4.61 -3.30 -24.00
C ALA A 308 4.45 -4.41 -25.08
N GLU A 309 5.30 -4.38 -26.11
CA GLU A 309 5.37 -5.45 -27.11
C GLU A 309 5.83 -6.79 -26.49
N SER A 310 6.82 -6.79 -25.58
CA SER A 310 7.37 -8.02 -24.99
C SER A 310 6.41 -8.66 -24.00
N VAL A 311 5.73 -7.86 -23.17
CA VAL A 311 4.79 -8.36 -22.15
C VAL A 311 3.35 -8.53 -22.67
N SER A 312 3.08 -8.18 -23.94
CA SER A 312 1.75 -8.24 -24.56
C SER A 312 0.65 -7.48 -23.82
N VAL A 313 1.00 -6.46 -23.04
CA VAL A 313 0.06 -5.60 -22.30
C VAL A 313 0.45 -4.12 -22.46
N PRO A 314 -0.53 -3.19 -22.53
CA PRO A 314 -0.26 -1.75 -22.62
C PRO A 314 0.40 -1.24 -21.33
N TYR A 315 1.25 -0.23 -21.42
CA TYR A 315 2.00 0.30 -20.28
C TYR A 315 1.07 0.98 -19.24
N GLY A 316 1.45 0.93 -17.95
CA GLY A 316 0.74 1.64 -16.89
C GLY A 316 1.07 3.15 -16.87
N ASP A 317 0.20 3.97 -16.28
CA ASP A 317 0.35 5.43 -16.32
C ASP A 317 1.39 5.99 -15.32
N LYS A 318 2.07 5.13 -14.55
CA LYS A 318 3.00 5.53 -13.49
C LYS A 318 4.45 5.24 -13.86
N THR A 319 5.29 6.26 -13.75
CA THR A 319 6.75 6.18 -13.81
C THR A 319 7.29 6.86 -12.55
N ILE A 320 8.23 6.25 -11.86
CA ILE A 320 8.83 6.78 -10.64
C ILE A 320 10.32 6.94 -10.90
N GLY A 321 10.86 8.07 -10.47
CA GLY A 321 12.28 8.38 -10.56
C GLY A 321 12.88 8.51 -9.16
N ARG A 322 14.06 7.94 -8.93
CA ARG A 322 14.80 8.05 -7.67
C ARG A 322 16.28 8.30 -7.95
N TYR A 323 16.92 9.14 -7.15
CA TYR A 323 18.36 9.34 -7.25
C TYR A 323 19.10 8.26 -6.46
N MET A 324 20.26 7.85 -6.97
CA MET A 324 21.16 6.90 -6.30
C MET A 324 22.58 7.42 -6.42
N ASP A 325 23.42 7.22 -5.40
CA ASP A 325 24.83 7.60 -5.41
C ASP A 325 25.67 6.34 -5.61
N CYS A 326 25.69 5.83 -6.85
CA CYS A 326 26.36 4.58 -7.15
C CYS A 326 27.87 4.75 -6.96
N GLY A 327 28.46 3.91 -6.11
CA GLY A 327 29.88 4.05 -5.74
C GLY A 327 30.19 5.16 -4.73
N MET A 328 29.18 5.86 -4.20
CA MET A 328 29.29 6.86 -3.13
C MET A 328 30.27 8.00 -3.44
N ASP A 329 30.20 8.55 -4.65
CA ASP A 329 31.10 9.60 -5.13
C ASP A 329 30.45 10.99 -5.18
N GLY A 330 29.16 11.09 -4.85
CA GLY A 330 28.35 12.30 -4.91
C GLY A 330 27.87 12.66 -6.32
N ASN A 331 28.11 11.83 -7.34
CA ASN A 331 27.66 12.02 -8.72
C ASN A 331 26.50 11.09 -9.05
N TYR A 332 25.31 11.52 -8.64
CA TYR A 332 24.10 10.72 -8.65
C TYR A 332 23.65 10.19 -10.02
N GLU A 333 23.34 8.90 -10.05
CA GLU A 333 22.52 8.20 -11.02
C GLU A 333 21.03 8.42 -10.77
N PHE A 334 20.22 7.97 -11.72
CA PHE A 334 18.77 8.06 -11.65
C PHE A 334 18.11 6.72 -12.00
N LEU A 335 17.50 6.10 -11.00
CA LEU A 335 16.66 4.91 -11.13
C LEU A 335 15.28 5.31 -11.63
N VAL A 336 14.90 4.82 -12.80
CA VAL A 336 13.56 4.93 -13.36
C VAL A 336 12.85 3.59 -13.16
N GLU A 337 11.86 3.57 -12.29
CA GLU A 337 10.87 2.51 -12.19
C GLU A 337 9.68 2.87 -13.07
N MET A 338 9.18 1.94 -13.86
CA MET A 338 7.99 2.20 -14.64
C MET A 338 7.05 1.00 -14.62
N ASN A 339 5.79 1.30 -14.34
CA ASN A 339 4.79 0.30 -13.98
C ASN A 339 4.14 -0.26 -15.23
N VAL A 340 4.03 -1.59 -15.25
CA VAL A 340 3.39 -2.37 -16.28
C VAL A 340 2.18 -3.08 -15.64
N PRO A 341 1.09 -3.36 -16.37
CA PRO A 341 -0.04 -4.10 -15.81
C PRO A 341 0.36 -5.43 -15.18
N ASN A 342 -0.49 -5.93 -14.27
CA ASN A 342 -0.31 -7.17 -13.51
C ASN A 342 0.83 -7.13 -12.48
N ASN A 343 1.04 -5.99 -11.83
CA ASN A 343 2.07 -5.81 -10.80
C ASN A 343 3.50 -6.07 -11.31
N CYS A 344 3.73 -5.90 -12.61
CA CYS A 344 5.07 -5.97 -13.18
C CYS A 344 5.70 -4.58 -13.22
N LYS A 345 7.02 -4.50 -13.05
CA LYS A 345 7.76 -3.23 -13.13
C LYS A 345 8.95 -3.38 -14.07
N THR A 346 9.37 -2.28 -14.68
CA THR A 346 10.63 -2.20 -15.42
C THR A 346 11.50 -1.13 -14.78
N TYR A 347 12.75 -1.48 -14.53
CA TYR A 347 13.74 -0.61 -13.92
C TYR A 347 14.83 -0.25 -14.92
N ILE A 348 15.24 1.03 -14.95
CA ILE A 348 16.33 1.54 -15.77
C ILE A 348 17.22 2.40 -14.88
N VAL A 349 18.53 2.18 -14.89
CA VAL A 349 19.47 3.10 -14.24
C VAL A 349 20.10 4.01 -15.29
N LEU A 350 19.99 5.33 -15.07
CA LEU A 350 20.54 6.37 -15.92
C LEU A 350 21.73 7.06 -15.26
N LYS A 351 22.72 7.45 -16.06
CA LYS A 351 23.82 8.32 -15.62
C LYS A 351 24.07 9.47 -16.59
N ALA A 352 24.23 10.67 -16.06
CA ALA A 352 24.66 11.83 -16.83
C ALA A 352 26.20 11.88 -16.92
N ILE A 353 26.75 11.87 -18.14
CA ILE A 353 28.19 11.95 -18.40
C ILE A 353 28.43 12.89 -19.59
N ASN A 354 29.18 13.98 -19.37
CA ASN A 354 29.55 14.96 -20.41
C ASN A 354 28.33 15.44 -21.24
N ASP A 355 27.31 15.97 -20.57
CA ASP A 355 26.07 16.49 -21.17
C ASP A 355 25.25 15.46 -21.96
N LYS A 356 25.43 14.16 -21.68
CA LYS A 356 24.66 13.07 -22.27
C LYS A 356 24.15 12.13 -21.19
N ILE A 357 23.02 11.49 -21.44
CA ILE A 357 22.44 10.48 -20.55
C ILE A 357 22.79 9.11 -21.10
N TYR A 358 23.21 8.21 -20.23
CA TYR A 358 23.51 6.82 -20.54
C TYR A 358 22.60 5.89 -19.77
N ILE A 359 22.18 4.80 -20.40
CA ILE A 359 21.51 3.67 -19.74
C ILE A 359 22.59 2.70 -19.28
N CYS A 360 22.67 2.48 -17.97
CA CYS A 360 23.68 1.67 -17.30
C CYS A 360 23.18 0.26 -16.97
N TYR A 361 21.87 0.12 -16.76
CA TYR A 361 21.22 -1.14 -16.40
C TYR A 361 19.75 -1.12 -16.82
N VAL A 362 19.22 -2.27 -17.21
CA VAL A 362 17.78 -2.48 -17.42
C VAL A 362 17.37 -3.83 -16.83
N GLY A 363 16.29 -3.86 -16.07
CA GLY A 363 15.71 -5.08 -15.53
C GLY A 363 14.19 -5.01 -15.45
N ASP A 364 13.54 -6.16 -15.29
CA ASP A 364 12.09 -6.25 -15.07
C ASP A 364 11.71 -7.18 -13.90
N GLU A 365 10.68 -6.77 -13.17
CA GLU A 365 10.04 -7.51 -12.09
C GLU A 365 8.73 -8.10 -12.60
N MET A 366 8.51 -9.36 -12.25
CA MET A 366 7.41 -10.21 -12.73
C MET A 366 6.93 -11.11 -11.58
N GLU A 367 5.83 -11.83 -11.76
CA GLU A 367 5.20 -12.69 -10.72
C GLU A 367 6.18 -13.60 -9.94
N ARG A 368 7.24 -14.06 -10.61
CA ARG A 368 8.25 -14.96 -10.02
C ARG A 368 9.66 -14.36 -10.02
N LYS A 369 9.79 -13.06 -10.22
CA LYS A 369 11.08 -12.39 -10.29
C LYS A 369 11.01 -11.04 -9.58
N ALA A 370 11.73 -10.91 -8.48
CA ALA A 370 11.91 -9.65 -7.76
C ALA A 370 13.21 -8.99 -8.20
N ILE A 371 13.24 -7.65 -8.25
CA ILE A 371 14.45 -6.86 -8.42
C ILE A 371 14.63 -6.01 -7.17
N TYR A 372 15.87 -5.79 -6.77
CA TYR A 372 16.17 -4.91 -5.65
C TYR A 372 17.32 -3.97 -6.00
N PHE A 373 17.33 -2.79 -5.39
CA PHE A 373 18.39 -1.80 -5.50
C PHE A 373 18.76 -1.26 -4.13
N LYS A 374 20.03 -0.91 -3.96
CA LYS A 374 20.55 -0.09 -2.87
C LYS A 374 21.05 1.23 -3.43
N GLU A 375 20.96 2.31 -2.65
CA GLU A 375 21.38 3.65 -3.10
C GLU A 375 22.85 3.73 -3.48
N ASN A 376 23.69 2.85 -2.95
CA ASN A 376 25.13 2.79 -3.22
C ASN A 376 25.50 2.11 -4.54
N GLY A 377 24.52 1.72 -5.36
CA GLY A 377 24.74 1.07 -6.66
C GLY A 377 24.76 -0.45 -6.63
N VAL A 378 24.60 -1.09 -5.46
CA VAL A 378 24.37 -2.54 -5.37
C VAL A 378 22.95 -2.85 -5.82
N LEU A 379 22.78 -3.81 -6.71
CA LEU A 379 21.48 -4.22 -7.22
C LEU A 379 21.49 -5.68 -7.63
N GLY A 380 20.32 -6.28 -7.72
CA GLY A 380 20.21 -7.67 -8.13
C GLY A 380 18.80 -8.05 -8.47
N TYR A 381 18.62 -9.32 -8.82
CA TYR A 381 17.29 -9.90 -8.99
C TYR A 381 17.28 -11.31 -8.44
N MET A 382 16.09 -11.77 -8.03
CA MET A 382 15.85 -13.13 -7.58
C MET A 382 14.66 -13.73 -8.33
N VAL A 383 14.79 -14.95 -8.84
CA VAL A 383 13.77 -15.71 -9.54
C VAL A 383 13.36 -16.91 -8.72
N ASN A 384 12.05 -17.10 -8.56
CA ASN A 384 11.44 -18.31 -8.00
C ASN A 384 11.13 -19.30 -9.14
N ALA A 385 11.93 -20.37 -9.26
CA ALA A 385 11.77 -21.33 -10.33
C ALA A 385 10.61 -22.31 -10.08
N ASN A 386 10.50 -22.84 -8.87
CA ASN A 386 9.60 -23.96 -8.56
C ASN A 386 9.05 -23.97 -7.12
N GLY A 387 9.16 -22.85 -6.40
CA GLY A 387 8.72 -22.68 -5.01
C GLY A 387 9.85 -22.86 -3.99
N THR A 388 10.80 -23.76 -4.25
CA THR A 388 11.91 -24.10 -3.35
C THR A 388 13.22 -23.51 -3.85
N LEU A 389 13.44 -23.56 -5.16
CA LEU A 389 14.61 -23.00 -5.82
C LEU A 389 14.38 -21.52 -6.11
N HIS A 390 15.15 -20.68 -5.43
CA HIS A 390 15.27 -19.25 -5.67
C HIS A 390 16.71 -18.95 -6.11
N TYR A 391 16.91 -18.22 -7.19
CA TYR A 391 18.26 -17.86 -7.62
C TYR A 391 18.30 -16.51 -8.29
N GLY A 392 19.47 -15.90 -8.35
CA GLY A 392 19.61 -14.52 -8.74
C GLY A 392 21.01 -14.15 -9.17
N ASN A 393 21.13 -12.98 -9.75
CA ASN A 393 22.41 -12.36 -10.00
C ASN A 393 22.48 -11.04 -9.25
N ASP A 394 23.64 -10.77 -8.70
CA ASP A 394 23.98 -9.50 -8.08
C ASP A 394 25.03 -8.74 -8.88
N TYR A 395 24.81 -7.44 -8.93
CA TYR A 395 25.58 -6.49 -9.70
C TYR A 395 25.91 -5.26 -8.87
N PHE A 396 26.93 -4.55 -9.31
CA PHE A 396 27.35 -3.27 -8.76
C PHE A 396 27.54 -2.26 -9.90
N ILE A 397 26.83 -1.14 -9.84
CA ILE A 397 27.11 0.00 -10.72
C ILE A 397 28.14 0.88 -10.02
N ASP A 398 29.26 1.12 -10.68
CA ASP A 398 30.31 1.99 -10.15
C ASP A 398 30.03 3.48 -10.43
N ALA A 399 30.90 4.33 -9.88
CA ALA A 399 30.86 5.79 -10.04
C ALA A 399 30.96 6.28 -11.50
N ASP A 400 31.39 5.43 -12.44
CA ASP A 400 31.44 5.76 -13.86
C ASP A 400 30.18 5.27 -14.61
N GLY A 401 29.24 4.64 -13.91
CA GLY A 401 28.02 4.03 -14.44
C GLY A 401 28.25 2.64 -15.06
N VAL A 402 29.42 2.04 -14.85
CA VAL A 402 29.72 0.70 -15.36
C VAL A 402 29.09 -0.33 -14.43
N CYS A 403 28.25 -1.20 -14.98
CA CYS A 403 27.62 -2.27 -14.23
C CYS A 403 28.50 -3.53 -14.26
N HIS A 404 28.82 -4.05 -13.08
CA HIS A 404 29.72 -5.18 -12.85
C HIS A 404 28.95 -6.32 -12.20
N PHE A 405 28.95 -7.50 -12.82
CA PHE A 405 28.51 -8.73 -12.16
C PHE A 405 29.51 -9.12 -11.07
N TYR A 406 29.03 -9.46 -9.88
CA TYR A 406 29.90 -9.95 -8.81
C TYR A 406 29.48 -11.31 -8.23
N GLU A 407 28.21 -11.69 -8.35
CA GLU A 407 27.73 -12.97 -7.83
C GLU A 407 26.49 -13.49 -8.57
N TYR A 408 26.45 -14.79 -8.80
CA TYR A 408 25.24 -15.58 -9.01
C TYR A 408 24.97 -16.32 -7.71
N TYR A 409 23.79 -16.19 -7.14
CA TYR A 409 23.43 -16.81 -5.88
C TYR A 409 22.13 -17.60 -6.01
N GLY A 410 21.86 -18.47 -5.05
CA GLY A 410 20.55 -19.07 -4.88
C GLY A 410 20.43 -19.92 -3.64
N ILE A 411 19.21 -20.37 -3.41
CA ILE A 411 18.80 -21.22 -2.29
C ILE A 411 17.92 -22.30 -2.89
N ASP A 412 18.12 -23.55 -2.49
CA ASP A 412 17.26 -24.66 -2.88
C ASP A 412 17.12 -25.66 -1.72
N ALA A 413 16.23 -26.63 -1.89
CA ALA A 413 16.01 -27.69 -0.92
C ALA A 413 15.77 -29.07 -1.58
N ILE A 414 16.29 -30.11 -0.95
CA ILE A 414 15.94 -31.51 -1.25
C ILE A 414 14.96 -31.99 -0.18
N HIS A 415 13.75 -32.39 -0.57
CA HIS A 415 12.73 -32.87 0.36
C HIS A 415 12.75 -34.40 0.58
N ASP A 416 12.09 -34.82 1.64
CA ASP A 416 11.93 -36.20 2.15
C ASP A 416 11.70 -37.24 1.05
N GLY A 417 10.83 -36.95 0.09
CA GLY A 417 10.50 -37.87 -1.00
C GLY A 417 11.70 -38.18 -1.88
N ALA A 418 12.53 -37.17 -2.19
CA ALA A 418 13.75 -37.33 -2.97
C ALA A 418 14.88 -37.96 -2.14
N LEU A 419 14.98 -37.61 -0.85
CA LEU A 419 15.93 -38.25 0.06
C LEU A 419 15.66 -39.75 0.19
N CYS A 420 14.39 -40.13 0.40
CA CYS A 420 13.98 -41.52 0.54
C CYS A 420 14.11 -42.32 -0.77
N SER A 421 13.94 -41.69 -1.94
CA SER A 421 14.06 -42.37 -3.23
C SER A 421 15.50 -42.57 -3.68
N ASP A 422 16.31 -41.53 -3.54
CA ASP A 422 17.64 -41.46 -4.16
C ASP A 422 18.73 -41.91 -3.18
N TYR A 423 18.48 -41.77 -1.87
CA TYR A 423 19.41 -42.09 -0.78
C TYR A 423 18.73 -42.90 0.35
N PRO A 424 18.10 -44.04 0.04
CA PRO A 424 17.27 -44.80 1.00
C PRO A 424 18.04 -45.34 2.21
N ASP A 425 19.36 -45.55 2.07
CA ASP A 425 20.24 -46.08 3.11
C ASP A 425 21.00 -44.95 3.87
N SER A 426 20.70 -43.68 3.60
CA SER A 426 21.37 -42.56 4.26
C SER A 426 21.00 -42.46 5.74
N VAL A 427 21.94 -41.99 6.56
CA VAL A 427 21.69 -41.71 7.98
C VAL A 427 20.63 -40.61 8.15
N LEU A 428 20.47 -39.73 7.16
CA LEU A 428 19.42 -38.70 7.11
C LEU A 428 18.01 -39.30 7.12
N VAL A 429 17.75 -40.31 6.28
CA VAL A 429 16.46 -41.01 6.24
C VAL A 429 16.19 -41.71 7.58
N SER A 430 17.23 -42.32 8.17
CA SER A 430 17.07 -43.02 9.46
C SER A 430 16.78 -42.08 10.65
N ASN A 431 17.06 -40.78 10.49
CA ASN A 431 16.80 -39.74 11.49
C ASN A 431 15.59 -38.87 11.15
N ASN A 432 14.71 -39.31 10.24
CA ASN A 432 13.50 -38.58 9.83
C ASN A 432 13.78 -37.13 9.39
N VAL A 433 14.80 -36.95 8.54
CA VAL A 433 15.06 -35.65 7.91
C VAL A 433 14.02 -35.37 6.84
N ASP A 434 13.33 -34.24 6.98
CA ASP A 434 12.27 -33.78 6.07
C ASP A 434 12.83 -33.02 4.88
N SER A 435 13.89 -32.23 5.10
CA SER A 435 14.55 -31.52 4.01
C SER A 435 15.98 -31.12 4.33
N LEU A 436 16.79 -31.05 3.27
CA LEU A 436 18.10 -30.41 3.25
C LEU A 436 17.99 -29.11 2.44
N SER A 437 18.09 -27.97 3.10
CA SER A 437 18.16 -26.66 2.43
C SER A 437 19.62 -26.21 2.35
N PHE A 438 19.97 -25.47 1.31
CA PHE A 438 21.32 -24.98 1.11
C PHE A 438 21.34 -23.70 0.28
N SER A 439 22.34 -22.87 0.53
CA SER A 439 22.68 -21.73 -0.32
C SER A 439 23.76 -22.13 -1.33
N PHE A 440 23.78 -21.48 -2.47
CA PHE A 440 24.80 -21.67 -3.48
C PHE A 440 25.22 -20.37 -4.15
N THR A 441 26.48 -20.33 -4.56
CA THR A 441 27.11 -19.14 -5.14
C THR A 441 28.01 -19.53 -6.32
N SER A 442 28.05 -18.71 -7.37
CA SER A 442 29.03 -18.74 -8.46
C SER A 442 29.52 -17.31 -8.75
N PHE A 443 30.79 -17.19 -9.14
CA PHE A 443 31.41 -15.91 -9.48
C PHE A 443 31.64 -15.77 -10.99
N SER A 444 30.75 -16.37 -11.78
CA SER A 444 30.71 -16.26 -13.23
C SER A 444 29.29 -16.37 -13.74
N GLU A 445 29.01 -15.63 -14.81
CA GLU A 445 27.79 -15.78 -15.61
C GLU A 445 27.82 -17.05 -16.50
N ASP A 446 28.96 -17.72 -16.60
CA ASP A 446 29.08 -18.99 -17.32
C ASP A 446 28.53 -20.14 -16.47
N GLU A 447 27.44 -20.77 -16.92
CA GLU A 447 26.80 -21.94 -16.28
C GLU A 447 27.76 -23.13 -16.10
N SER A 448 28.89 -23.17 -16.82
CA SER A 448 29.92 -24.19 -16.65
C SER A 448 30.92 -23.91 -15.53
N SER A 449 30.82 -22.74 -14.88
CA SER A 449 31.67 -22.36 -13.75
C SER A 449 31.32 -23.15 -12.49
N PRO A 450 32.29 -23.34 -11.59
CA PRO A 450 32.04 -24.04 -10.35
C PRO A 450 31.00 -23.29 -9.50
N THR A 451 29.95 -24.00 -9.14
CA THR A 451 29.00 -23.60 -8.10
C THR A 451 29.49 -24.11 -6.76
N TYR A 452 29.53 -23.21 -5.78
CA TYR A 452 29.90 -23.49 -4.39
C TYR A 452 28.65 -23.56 -3.54
N LEU A 453 28.53 -24.56 -2.68
CA LEU A 453 27.44 -24.69 -1.72
C LEU A 453 27.91 -24.27 -0.32
N HIS A 454 27.04 -23.59 0.41
CA HIS A 454 27.28 -23.15 1.78
C HIS A 454 25.94 -23.01 2.53
N ASP A 455 25.98 -22.65 3.82
CA ASP A 455 24.79 -22.41 4.65
C ASP A 455 23.76 -23.55 4.59
N MET A 456 24.23 -24.76 4.89
CA MET A 456 23.40 -25.96 4.84
C MET A 456 22.55 -26.08 6.11
N VAL A 457 21.25 -26.30 5.92
CA VAL A 457 20.29 -26.46 7.01
C VAL A 457 19.55 -27.79 6.88
N ILE A 458 19.58 -28.59 7.94
CA ILE A 458 18.85 -29.86 8.03
C ILE A 458 17.56 -29.62 8.82
N SER A 459 16.41 -29.97 8.24
CA SER A 459 15.09 -29.83 8.85
C SER A 459 14.46 -31.20 9.12
N THR A 460 13.73 -31.30 10.23
CA THR A 460 12.95 -32.48 10.68
C THR A 460 11.57 -32.06 11.17
N ASP A 461 10.70 -33.04 11.44
CA ASP A 461 9.37 -32.81 12.01
C ASP A 461 9.41 -31.97 13.32
N ASP A 462 10.52 -32.07 14.07
CA ASP A 462 10.73 -31.42 15.36
C ASP A 462 11.43 -30.05 15.25
N GLY A 463 11.77 -29.62 14.03
CA GLY A 463 12.43 -28.34 13.73
C GLY A 463 13.79 -28.47 13.04
N TYR A 464 14.62 -27.42 13.16
CA TYR A 464 15.94 -27.34 12.53
C TYR A 464 17.02 -28.00 13.40
N ILE A 465 17.98 -28.64 12.74
CA ILE A 465 19.15 -29.25 13.39
C ILE A 465 20.35 -28.33 13.20
N ASP A 466 20.91 -27.85 14.31
CA ASP A 466 22.17 -27.11 14.32
C ASP A 466 23.38 -28.06 14.23
N ARG A 467 24.43 -27.62 13.55
CA ARG A 467 25.70 -28.34 13.47
C ARG A 467 26.41 -28.33 14.84
N ASN A 468 26.61 -29.50 15.42
CA ASN A 468 27.36 -29.72 16.66
C ASN A 468 28.03 -31.12 16.63
N ASP A 469 28.81 -31.46 17.66
CA ASP A 469 29.52 -32.74 17.75
C ASP A 469 28.56 -33.97 17.70
N GLU A 470 27.31 -33.84 18.14
CA GLU A 470 26.33 -34.94 18.16
C GLU A 470 25.68 -35.14 16.78
N ASN A 471 25.59 -34.10 15.96
CA ASN A 471 24.97 -34.10 14.63
C ASN A 471 25.99 -34.11 13.49
N GLU A 472 27.30 -34.21 13.80
CA GLU A 472 28.39 -34.15 12.82
C GLU A 472 28.23 -35.20 11.70
N GLU A 473 27.76 -36.40 12.05
CA GLU A 473 27.52 -37.48 11.08
C GLU A 473 26.39 -37.15 10.08
N LEU A 474 25.35 -36.44 10.51
CA LEU A 474 24.25 -36.02 9.63
C LEU A 474 24.73 -34.97 8.62
N PHE A 475 25.47 -33.97 9.10
CA PHE A 475 26.04 -32.94 8.24
C PHE A 475 27.06 -33.53 7.27
N ALA A 476 27.95 -34.42 7.72
CA ALA A 476 28.91 -35.09 6.86
C ALA A 476 28.22 -35.92 5.74
N GLU A 477 27.09 -36.58 6.05
CA GLU A 477 26.32 -37.30 5.03
C GLU A 477 25.64 -36.34 4.04
N ALA A 478 25.10 -35.22 4.52
CA ALA A 478 24.49 -34.21 3.65
C ALA A 478 25.54 -33.58 2.70
N GLU A 479 26.70 -33.19 3.22
CA GLU A 479 27.84 -32.69 2.43
C GLU A 479 28.28 -33.74 1.37
N ARG A 480 28.34 -35.02 1.75
CA ARG A 480 28.66 -36.12 0.82
C ARG A 480 27.62 -36.25 -0.29
N ILE A 481 26.32 -36.17 0.02
CA ILE A 481 25.24 -36.22 -0.98
C ILE A 481 25.39 -35.11 -2.02
N PHE A 482 25.75 -33.90 -1.62
CA PHE A 482 25.97 -32.80 -2.56
C PHE A 482 27.27 -32.95 -3.34
N ALA A 483 28.36 -33.40 -2.71
CA ALA A 483 29.61 -33.67 -3.40
C ALA A 483 29.45 -34.75 -4.50
N ASP A 484 28.65 -35.79 -4.24
CA ASP A 484 28.32 -36.84 -5.23
C ASP A 484 27.55 -36.28 -6.45
N LYS A 485 26.80 -35.18 -6.27
CA LYS A 485 26.13 -34.45 -7.35
C LYS A 485 27.04 -33.48 -8.11
N GLY A 486 28.33 -33.39 -7.73
CA GLY A 486 29.34 -32.58 -8.40
C GLY A 486 29.46 -31.15 -7.86
N TYR A 487 28.85 -30.85 -6.72
CA TYR A 487 28.98 -29.54 -6.07
C TYR A 487 30.27 -29.44 -5.26
N ASN A 488 30.82 -28.22 -5.16
CA ASN A 488 31.91 -27.91 -4.24
C ASN A 488 31.31 -27.39 -2.93
N VAL A 489 31.34 -28.19 -1.87
CA VAL A 489 30.83 -27.76 -0.57
C VAL A 489 31.92 -26.96 0.15
N LEU A 490 31.58 -25.75 0.59
CA LEU A 490 32.45 -24.86 1.35
C LEU A 490 31.94 -24.72 2.78
N SER A 491 32.83 -24.38 3.70
CA SER A 491 32.43 -23.78 4.97
C SER A 491 31.92 -22.34 4.76
N ASP A 492 31.14 -21.82 5.70
CA ASP A 492 30.61 -20.45 5.62
C ASP A 492 31.74 -19.39 5.58
N GLU A 493 32.86 -19.65 6.27
CA GLU A 493 34.05 -18.77 6.24
C GLU A 493 34.72 -18.76 4.85
N GLU A 494 34.86 -19.93 4.22
CA GLU A 494 35.40 -20.03 2.85
C GLU A 494 34.45 -19.41 1.81
N ALA A 495 33.14 -19.54 2.03
CA ALA A 495 32.13 -18.92 1.17
C ALA A 495 32.19 -17.39 1.25
N GLU A 496 32.29 -16.81 2.45
CA GLU A 496 32.44 -15.36 2.61
C GLU A 496 33.77 -14.85 2.05
N GLU A 497 34.88 -15.58 2.21
CA GLU A 497 36.16 -15.21 1.57
C GLU A 497 36.03 -15.17 0.04
N LYS A 498 35.37 -16.16 -0.54
CA LYS A 498 35.11 -16.23 -1.99
C LYS A 498 34.18 -15.10 -2.45
N LEU A 499 33.16 -14.80 -1.66
CA LEU A 499 32.25 -13.70 -1.93
C LEU A 499 32.97 -12.36 -1.91
N GLN A 500 33.84 -12.15 -0.93
CA GLN A 500 34.70 -10.98 -0.87
C GLN A 500 35.61 -10.87 -2.09
N GLU A 501 36.25 -11.95 -2.52
CA GLU A 501 37.04 -11.97 -3.77
C GLU A 501 36.19 -11.62 -5.00
N GLY A 502 34.93 -12.02 -5.03
CA GLY A 502 33.96 -11.67 -6.07
C GLY A 502 33.67 -10.17 -6.12
N ARG A 503 33.31 -9.59 -4.97
CA ARG A 503 33.06 -8.15 -4.81
C ARG A 503 34.29 -7.33 -5.21
N GLU A 504 35.48 -7.69 -4.71
CA GLU A 504 36.73 -6.99 -5.03
C GLU A 504 37.06 -7.02 -6.53
N ARG A 505 36.81 -8.14 -7.20
CA ARG A 505 37.02 -8.28 -8.65
C ARG A 505 36.08 -7.41 -9.48
N ALA A 506 34.85 -7.23 -9.00
CA ALA A 506 33.88 -6.31 -9.57
C ALA A 506 34.14 -4.84 -9.19
N GLY A 507 35.16 -4.55 -8.38
CA GLY A 507 35.48 -3.20 -7.92
C GLY A 507 34.59 -2.69 -6.79
N LEU A 508 33.73 -3.53 -6.23
CA LEU A 508 32.89 -3.20 -5.08
C LEU A 508 33.74 -3.26 -3.81
N LYS A 509 34.07 -2.07 -3.29
CA LYS A 509 34.84 -1.97 -2.04
C LYS A 509 33.97 -2.27 -0.83
N GLN A 510 34.60 -2.83 0.20
CA GLN A 510 33.93 -3.13 1.47
C GLN A 510 33.22 -1.92 2.08
N GLU A 511 33.84 -0.73 2.03
CA GLU A 511 33.27 0.51 2.57
C GLU A 511 31.94 0.90 1.91
N ILE A 512 31.76 0.54 0.62
CA ILE A 512 30.53 0.78 -0.13
C ILE A 512 29.51 -0.29 0.23
N TYR A 513 29.92 -1.56 0.27
CA TYR A 513 29.04 -2.70 0.57
C TYR A 513 28.43 -2.61 1.98
N ASP A 514 29.24 -2.22 2.97
CA ASP A 514 28.83 -2.10 4.37
C ASP A 514 28.08 -0.80 4.69
N ALA A 515 27.91 0.10 3.71
CA ALA A 515 27.22 1.36 3.92
C ALA A 515 25.75 1.11 4.29
N GLU A 516 25.29 1.75 5.37
CA GLU A 516 23.88 1.75 5.75
C GLU A 516 23.13 2.73 4.84
N VAL A 517 22.47 2.18 3.82
CA VAL A 517 21.77 2.92 2.78
C VAL A 517 20.34 2.42 2.61
N ALA A 518 19.48 3.19 1.95
CA ALA A 518 18.12 2.76 1.69
C ALA A 518 18.07 1.61 0.68
N TYR A 519 17.00 0.81 0.82
CA TYR A 519 16.67 -0.30 -0.06
C TYR A 519 15.41 0.04 -0.85
N TYR A 520 15.44 -0.27 -2.15
CA TYR A 520 14.32 -0.16 -3.05
C TYR A 520 13.92 -1.55 -3.54
N TYR A 521 12.64 -1.89 -3.37
CA TYR A 521 12.01 -3.15 -3.80
C TYR A 521 10.87 -2.87 -4.78
#